data_AF-A0A401UQD9-F1
#
_entry.id   AF-A0A401UQD9-F1
#
_cell.length_a   1.000
_cell.length_b   1.000
_cell.length_c   1.000
_cell.angle_alpha   90.00
_cell.angle_beta   90.00
_cell.angle_gamma   90.00
#
_symmetry.space_group_name_H-M   'P 1'
#
loop_
_entity.id
_entity.type
_entity.pdbx_description
1 polymer ?
#
loop_
_entity_poly.entity_id
_entity_poly.type
_entity_poly.pdbx_seq_one_letter_code
_entity_poly.pdbx_strand_id
1 'polypeptide(L)'
;MGKKMLSILTNFSCHWGCSYCVYRENGIKIPYTDTFQFGWDNLAKILELHKGEIISLSGGGDPLYEYEENNNKLFYIKLFNLLEEYNCTLELHTSIFDEKFPYYKCERVVFHLTMPTQISIINDRFFKLPKFVRAVYVVQEYYTKALITEITNNVNNSNNSINELSFRQMIDFDGKATNYLHDYLLESHMKNGKWYYIEQNDYNDYFVHDHIEKEYLNIK
;
A
#
# COMPACT_ATOMS: atom_id res chain seq x y z
N MET A 1 -21.10 -11.56 5.21
CA MET A 1 -19.94 -10.94 4.53
C MET A 1 -19.29 -10.01 5.53
N GLY A 2 -17.98 -10.16 5.78
CA GLY A 2 -17.25 -9.26 6.69
C GLY A 2 -17.24 -7.84 6.16
N LYS A 3 -17.16 -6.85 7.06
CA LYS A 3 -16.99 -5.44 6.68
C LYS A 3 -15.67 -5.28 5.91
N LYS A 4 -15.72 -4.76 4.68
CA LYS A 4 -14.52 -4.43 3.91
C LYS A 4 -13.82 -3.23 4.53
N MET A 5 -12.49 -3.18 4.42
CA MET A 5 -11.71 -2.00 4.81
C MET A 5 -11.90 -0.90 3.77
N LEU A 6 -11.90 0.36 4.19
CA LEU A 6 -11.86 1.50 3.28
C LEU A 6 -10.42 1.71 2.79
N SER A 7 -10.23 1.83 1.47
CA SER A 7 -8.97 2.26 0.87
C SER A 7 -9.18 3.53 0.08
N ILE A 8 -8.53 4.61 0.49
CA ILE A 8 -8.48 5.87 -0.26
C ILE A 8 -7.43 5.71 -1.36
N LEU A 9 -7.83 5.95 -2.61
CA LEU A 9 -6.93 5.94 -3.76
C LEU A 9 -6.52 7.36 -4.12
N THR A 10 -5.22 7.63 -4.10
CA THR A 10 -4.63 8.88 -4.60
C THR A 10 -3.87 8.66 -5.90
N ASN A 11 -3.65 9.74 -6.64
CA ASN A 11 -2.77 9.76 -7.79
C ASN A 11 -2.07 11.13 -7.84
N PHE A 12 -0.94 11.23 -7.15
CA PHE A 12 -0.07 12.41 -7.21
C PHE A 12 0.93 12.36 -8.37
N SER A 13 0.80 11.39 -9.28
CA SER A 13 1.82 10.90 -10.23
C SER A 13 2.64 9.71 -9.69
N CYS A 14 3.57 9.21 -10.51
CA CYS A 14 4.31 7.98 -10.30
C CYS A 14 5.79 8.15 -10.68
N HIS A 15 6.67 7.45 -9.98
CA HIS A 15 8.12 7.38 -10.29
C HIS A 15 8.49 6.26 -11.28
N TRP A 16 7.51 5.45 -11.70
CA TRP A 16 7.63 4.40 -12.73
C TRP A 16 8.58 3.23 -12.40
N GLY A 17 8.96 3.04 -11.14
CA GLY A 17 9.88 1.96 -10.73
C GLY A 17 9.30 0.53 -10.79
N CYS A 18 8.01 0.34 -11.09
CA CYS A 18 7.34 -0.96 -11.07
C CYS A 18 7.21 -1.57 -12.49
N SER A 19 7.81 -2.75 -12.68
CA SER A 19 7.64 -3.58 -13.88
C SER A 19 6.25 -4.22 -13.99
N TYR A 20 5.55 -4.38 -12.86
CA TYR A 20 4.26 -5.10 -12.73
C TYR A 20 3.06 -4.18 -12.48
N CYS A 21 3.14 -2.90 -12.86
CA CYS A 21 2.15 -1.89 -12.47
C CYS A 21 0.73 -2.20 -12.97
N VAL A 22 -0.14 -2.68 -12.09
CA VAL A 22 -1.53 -3.06 -12.43
C VAL A 22 -2.29 -1.93 -13.12
N TYR A 23 -2.13 -0.67 -12.69
CA TYR A 23 -2.81 0.47 -13.28
C TYR A 23 -2.42 0.70 -14.74
N ARG A 24 -1.11 0.71 -15.01
CA ARG A 24 -0.59 0.93 -16.36
C ARG A 24 -0.97 -0.21 -17.29
N GLU A 25 -0.77 -1.45 -16.85
CA GLU A 25 -0.97 -2.63 -17.71
C GLU A 25 -2.46 -2.90 -17.98
N ASN A 26 -3.36 -2.51 -17.07
CA ASN A 26 -4.80 -2.78 -17.21
C ASN A 26 -5.63 -1.53 -17.56
N GLY A 27 -4.98 -0.40 -17.83
CA GLY A 27 -5.65 0.84 -18.24
C GLY A 27 -6.58 1.44 -17.18
N ILE A 28 -6.35 1.15 -15.90
CA ILE A 28 -7.12 1.70 -14.77
C ILE A 28 -6.73 3.16 -14.59
N LYS A 29 -7.71 4.06 -14.62
CA LYS A 29 -7.46 5.51 -14.58
C LYS A 29 -7.96 6.10 -13.26
N ILE A 30 -7.02 6.34 -12.35
CA ILE A 30 -7.32 7.10 -11.14
C ILE A 30 -7.13 8.59 -11.44
N PRO A 31 -8.15 9.46 -11.21
CA PRO A 31 -8.02 10.89 -11.39
C PRO A 31 -6.87 11.48 -10.58
N TYR A 32 -6.19 12.49 -11.14
CA TYR A 32 -5.15 13.22 -10.41
C TYR A 32 -5.72 13.78 -9.10
N THR A 33 -4.95 13.65 -8.02
CA THR A 33 -5.38 14.11 -6.70
C THR A 33 -5.02 15.58 -6.50
N ASP A 34 -6.03 16.44 -6.65
CA ASP A 34 -5.97 17.86 -6.27
C ASP A 34 -6.69 18.06 -4.93
N THR A 35 -5.98 18.57 -3.93
CA THR A 35 -6.49 18.80 -2.57
C THR A 35 -7.68 19.75 -2.51
N PHE A 36 -7.82 20.63 -3.50
CA PHE A 36 -8.93 21.60 -3.57
C PHE A 36 -10.17 21.04 -4.26
N GLN A 37 -10.01 19.98 -5.07
CA GLN A 37 -11.10 19.33 -5.79
C GLN A 37 -11.50 17.97 -5.19
N PHE A 38 -10.66 17.42 -4.31
CA PHE A 38 -10.93 16.16 -3.63
C PHE A 38 -12.22 16.24 -2.79
N GLY A 39 -13.05 15.21 -2.86
CA GLY A 39 -14.38 15.15 -2.26
C GLY A 39 -14.36 14.96 -0.73
N TRP A 40 -13.75 15.90 -0.02
CA TRP A 40 -13.57 15.86 1.44
C TRP A 40 -14.88 15.67 2.22
N ASP A 41 -15.96 16.33 1.80
CA ASP A 41 -17.26 16.22 2.47
C ASP A 41 -17.86 14.80 2.33
N ASN A 42 -17.63 14.15 1.19
CA ASN A 42 -18.06 12.77 0.98
C ASN A 42 -17.16 11.80 1.73
N LEU A 43 -15.85 12.04 1.74
CA LEU A 43 -14.92 11.26 2.54
C LEU A 43 -15.29 11.32 4.03
N ALA A 44 -15.61 12.51 4.56
CA ALA A 44 -16.01 12.68 5.96
C ALA A 44 -17.24 11.84 6.32
N LYS A 45 -18.30 11.86 5.48
CA LYS A 45 -19.49 11.01 5.66
C LYS A 45 -19.15 9.52 5.66
N ILE A 46 -18.21 9.10 4.81
CA ILE A 46 -17.79 7.69 4.75
C ILE A 46 -16.96 7.34 5.97
N LEU A 47 -16.02 8.19 6.39
CA LEU A 47 -15.21 7.99 7.58
C LEU A 47 -16.06 7.90 8.85
N GLU A 48 -17.19 8.62 8.91
CA GLU A 48 -18.15 8.48 10.02
C GLU A 48 -18.68 7.04 10.13
N LEU A 49 -18.93 6.36 9.01
CA LEU A 49 -19.35 4.95 8.97
C LEU A 49 -18.20 3.97 9.31
N HIS A 50 -16.96 4.43 9.18
CA HIS A 50 -15.73 3.69 9.47
C HIS A 50 -15.04 4.17 10.76
N LYS A 51 -15.75 4.91 11.61
CA LYS A 51 -15.21 5.49 12.84
C LYS A 51 -14.48 4.44 13.69
N GLY A 52 -13.23 4.72 14.06
CA GLY A 52 -12.42 3.80 14.85
C GLY A 52 -11.65 2.75 14.05
N GLU A 53 -11.77 2.71 12.72
CA GLU A 53 -11.14 1.69 11.88
C GLU A 53 -9.79 2.14 11.31
N ILE A 54 -9.02 1.16 10.85
CA ILE A 54 -7.83 1.41 10.02
C ILE A 54 -8.30 1.72 8.60
N ILE A 55 -7.83 2.83 8.04
CA ILE A 55 -8.09 3.26 6.68
C ILE A 55 -6.80 3.07 5.88
N SER A 56 -6.90 2.38 4.75
CA SER A 56 -5.77 2.23 3.82
C SER A 56 -5.67 3.46 2.94
N LEU A 57 -4.45 3.93 2.69
CA LEU A 57 -4.13 4.90 1.66
C LEU A 57 -3.20 4.22 0.65
N SER A 58 -3.69 4.02 -0.56
CA SER A 58 -2.94 3.48 -1.68
C SER A 58 -3.18 4.37 -2.91
N GLY A 59 -2.72 4.00 -4.09
CA GLY A 59 -2.88 4.91 -5.22
C GLY A 59 -2.80 4.28 -6.59
N GLY A 60 -3.24 5.05 -7.60
CA GLY A 60 -2.96 4.87 -9.04
C GLY A 60 -1.63 5.48 -9.48
N GLY A 61 -0.88 6.03 -8.53
CA GLY A 61 0.52 6.43 -8.59
C GLY A 61 1.20 6.02 -7.27
N ASP A 62 2.14 6.82 -6.75
CA ASP A 62 2.65 6.62 -5.39
C ASP A 62 2.09 7.70 -4.44
N PRO A 63 1.50 7.34 -3.29
CA PRO A 63 0.98 8.32 -2.34
C PRO A 63 2.01 9.34 -1.84
N LEU A 64 3.30 8.99 -1.82
CA LEU A 64 4.37 9.90 -1.41
C LEU A 64 5.08 10.60 -2.57
N TYR A 65 4.60 10.45 -3.81
CA TYR A 65 5.19 11.16 -4.94
C TYR A 65 5.13 12.67 -4.72
N GLU A 66 6.29 13.33 -4.70
CA GLU A 66 6.42 14.77 -4.44
C GLU A 66 5.67 15.22 -3.16
N TYR A 67 5.80 14.47 -2.06
CA TYR A 67 5.09 14.78 -0.80
C TYR A 67 5.32 16.22 -0.30
N GLU A 68 6.53 16.77 -0.45
CA GLU A 68 6.84 18.13 -0.01
C GLU A 68 6.20 19.25 -0.84
N GLU A 69 5.66 18.94 -2.03
CA GLU A 69 4.91 19.91 -2.82
C GLU A 69 3.68 20.41 -2.04
N ASN A 70 3.40 21.72 -2.15
CA ASN A 70 2.41 22.38 -1.31
C ASN A 70 1.05 21.69 -1.39
N ASN A 71 0.58 21.34 -2.59
CA ASN A 71 -0.71 20.68 -2.78
C ASN A 71 -0.77 19.32 -2.03
N ASN A 72 0.26 18.49 -2.16
CA ASN A 72 0.30 17.14 -1.59
C ASN A 72 0.46 17.20 -0.07
N LYS A 73 1.28 18.12 0.45
CA LYS A 73 1.39 18.37 1.88
C LYS A 73 0.07 18.84 2.49
N LEU A 74 -0.66 19.72 1.80
CA LEU A 74 -1.99 20.15 2.24
C LEU A 74 -3.01 19.00 2.23
N PHE A 75 -2.91 18.06 1.27
CA PHE A 75 -3.74 16.86 1.25
C PHE A 75 -3.59 16.08 2.56
N TYR A 76 -2.34 15.79 2.92
CA TYR A 76 -2.03 15.01 4.12
C TYR A 76 -2.43 15.72 5.41
N ILE A 77 -2.26 17.05 5.49
CA ILE A 77 -2.75 17.84 6.64
C ILE A 77 -4.27 17.67 6.80
N LYS A 78 -5.04 17.83 5.72
CA LYS A 78 -6.50 17.64 5.76
C LYS A 78 -6.89 16.21 6.10
N LEU A 79 -6.24 15.22 5.48
CA LEU A 79 -6.50 13.80 5.73
C LEU A 79 -6.25 13.45 7.20
N PHE A 80 -5.12 13.85 7.78
CA PHE A 80 -4.83 13.56 9.18
C PHE A 80 -5.83 14.19 10.14
N ASN A 81 -6.28 15.42 9.87
CA ASN A 81 -7.31 16.07 10.68
C ASN A 81 -8.64 15.31 10.65
N LEU A 82 -9.08 14.85 9.47
CA LEU A 82 -10.29 14.05 9.33
C LEU A 82 -10.17 12.68 10.00
N LEU A 83 -9.03 12.00 9.83
CA LEU A 83 -8.80 10.71 10.48
C LEU A 83 -8.84 10.87 12.01
N GLU A 84 -8.25 11.94 12.55
CA GLU A 84 -8.32 12.25 13.98
C GLU A 84 -9.76 12.52 14.44
N GLU A 85 -10.53 13.32 13.69
CA GLU A 85 -11.94 13.61 13.99
C GLU A 85 -12.80 12.34 14.11
N TYR A 86 -12.59 11.36 13.23
CA TYR A 86 -13.30 10.09 13.23
C TYR A 86 -12.56 8.97 13.96
N ASN A 87 -11.50 9.28 14.71
CA ASN A 87 -10.67 8.32 15.44
C ASN A 87 -10.22 7.12 14.57
N CYS A 88 -10.00 7.36 13.29
CA CYS A 88 -9.49 6.40 12.34
C CYS A 88 -7.96 6.43 12.34
N THR A 89 -7.32 5.31 12.06
CA THR A 89 -5.86 5.24 11.90
C THR A 89 -5.48 4.95 10.45
N LEU A 90 -4.24 5.26 10.07
CA LEU A 90 -3.79 5.15 8.68
C LEU A 90 -2.89 3.92 8.46
N GLU A 91 -3.16 3.17 7.40
CA GLU A 91 -2.24 2.23 6.76
C GLU A 91 -1.76 2.82 5.43
N LEU A 92 -0.49 3.24 5.35
CA LEU A 92 0.08 3.84 4.14
C LEU A 92 0.73 2.76 3.26
N HIS A 93 0.37 2.68 1.98
CA HIS A 93 1.07 1.89 0.98
C HIS A 93 1.93 2.78 0.09
N THR A 94 3.23 2.52 0.02
CA THR A 94 4.15 3.32 -0.81
C THR A 94 5.35 2.49 -1.25
N SER A 95 5.97 2.86 -2.36
CA SER A 95 7.27 2.38 -2.81
C SER A 95 8.36 3.45 -2.70
N ILE A 96 7.99 4.67 -2.28
CA ILE A 96 8.88 5.80 -2.05
C ILE A 96 9.28 5.86 -0.57
N PHE A 97 10.51 6.32 -0.36
CA PHE A 97 11.07 6.55 0.95
C PHE A 97 11.30 8.05 1.14
N ASP A 98 10.42 8.71 1.87
CA ASP A 98 10.45 10.16 2.07
C ASP A 98 10.71 10.47 3.55
N GLU A 99 11.89 10.98 3.87
CA GLU A 99 12.28 11.26 5.26
C GLU A 99 11.49 12.38 5.93
N LYS A 100 10.76 13.19 5.15
CA LYS A 100 9.96 14.32 5.63
C LYS A 100 8.54 13.90 5.94
N PHE A 101 8.08 12.77 5.43
CA PHE A 101 6.77 12.23 5.74
C PHE A 101 6.70 11.79 7.22
N PRO A 102 5.65 12.18 7.98
CA PRO A 102 5.51 11.84 9.39
C PRO A 102 4.99 10.42 9.57
N TYR A 103 5.82 9.40 9.27
CA TYR A 103 5.41 7.99 9.34
C TYR A 103 4.84 7.56 10.70
N TYR A 104 5.25 8.20 11.80
CA TYR A 104 4.71 7.97 13.14
C TYR A 104 3.21 8.31 13.31
N LYS A 105 2.60 9.02 12.35
CA LYS A 105 1.15 9.25 12.29
C LYS A 105 0.36 8.07 11.69
N CYS A 106 1.05 7.07 11.15
CA CYS A 106 0.44 5.84 10.65
C CYS A 106 0.39 4.77 11.75
N GLU A 107 -0.62 3.91 11.72
CA GLU A 107 -0.61 2.65 12.49
C GLU A 107 0.32 1.64 11.82
N ARG A 108 0.22 1.55 10.48
CA ARG A 108 1.04 0.68 9.64
C ARG A 108 1.59 1.42 8.43
N VAL A 109 2.82 1.11 8.04
CA VAL A 109 3.37 1.49 6.74
C VAL A 109 3.75 0.22 5.98
N VAL A 110 3.29 0.13 4.73
CA VAL A 110 3.49 -0.97 3.81
C VAL A 110 4.37 -0.51 2.67
N PHE A 111 5.64 -0.91 2.71
CA PHE A 111 6.60 -0.63 1.66
C PHE A 111 6.51 -1.68 0.55
N HIS A 112 6.18 -1.25 -0.67
CA HIS A 112 6.22 -2.07 -1.88
C HIS A 112 7.64 -2.08 -2.43
N LEU A 113 8.34 -3.20 -2.23
CA LEU A 113 9.73 -3.38 -2.63
C LEU A 113 9.80 -4.26 -3.89
N THR A 114 10.81 -4.03 -4.72
CA THR A 114 11.06 -4.80 -5.94
C THR A 114 12.32 -5.65 -5.82
N MET A 115 13.25 -5.29 -4.94
CA MET A 115 14.51 -5.99 -4.72
C MET A 115 14.78 -6.25 -3.22
N PRO A 116 15.44 -7.38 -2.86
CA PRO A 116 15.79 -7.69 -1.47
C PRO A 116 16.70 -6.63 -0.83
N THR A 117 17.56 -6.00 -1.62
CA THR A 117 18.52 -4.98 -1.15
C THR A 117 17.85 -3.72 -0.61
N GLN A 118 16.61 -3.41 -1.02
CA GLN A 118 15.91 -2.20 -0.55
C GLN A 118 15.56 -2.25 0.95
N ILE A 119 15.60 -3.44 1.57
CA ILE A 119 15.43 -3.58 3.01
C ILE A 119 16.49 -2.79 3.78
N SER A 120 17.74 -2.72 3.29
CA SER A 120 18.79 -1.96 3.97
C SER A 120 18.49 -0.47 4.03
N ILE A 121 17.83 0.08 2.98
CA ILE A 121 17.38 1.47 2.96
C ILE A 121 16.40 1.73 4.11
N ILE A 122 15.63 0.72 4.54
CA ILE A 122 14.73 0.82 5.71
C ILE A 122 15.48 0.70 7.04
N ASN A 123 16.53 -0.12 7.09
CA ASN A 123 17.34 -0.30 8.30
C ASN A 123 18.20 0.93 8.61
N ASP A 124 18.72 1.58 7.58
CA ASP A 124 19.70 2.67 7.70
C ASP A 124 19.03 4.06 7.86
N ARG A 125 17.77 4.10 8.31
CA ARG A 125 16.95 5.32 8.29
C ARG A 125 17.22 6.28 9.44
N PHE A 126 17.06 7.57 9.13
CA PHE A 126 17.11 8.67 10.09
C PHE A 126 15.72 9.10 10.61
N PHE A 127 14.63 8.41 10.24
CA PHE A 127 13.27 8.80 10.60
C PHE A 127 12.52 7.76 11.43
N LYS A 128 11.57 8.24 12.24
CA LYS A 128 10.78 7.42 13.16
C LYS A 128 9.67 6.68 12.42
N LEU A 129 9.82 5.35 12.33
CA LEU A 129 8.80 4.43 11.80
C LEU A 129 7.66 4.20 12.81
N PRO A 130 6.46 3.81 12.34
CA PRO A 130 5.33 3.44 13.20
C PRO A 130 5.56 2.08 13.87
N LYS A 131 4.56 1.64 14.64
CA LYS A 131 4.56 0.34 15.31
C LYS A 131 4.63 -0.83 14.33
N PHE A 132 3.89 -0.77 13.22
CA PHE A 132 3.83 -1.83 12.23
C PHE A 132 4.46 -1.40 10.91
N VAL A 133 5.46 -2.15 10.46
CA VAL A 133 6.16 -1.90 9.20
C VAL A 133 6.19 -3.18 8.40
N ARG A 134 5.56 -3.14 7.23
CA ARG A 134 5.44 -4.29 6.33
C ARG A 134 6.26 -4.09 5.08
N ALA A 135 7.05 -5.09 4.70
CA ALA A 135 7.55 -5.22 3.34
C ALA A 135 6.58 -6.07 2.51
N VAL A 136 6.20 -5.58 1.33
CA VAL A 136 5.40 -6.30 0.35
C VAL A 136 6.20 -6.46 -0.93
N TYR A 137 6.22 -7.69 -1.47
CA TYR A 137 6.77 -8.00 -2.78
C TYR A 137 5.68 -8.60 -3.66
N VAL A 138 5.48 -8.04 -4.87
CA VAL A 138 4.64 -8.67 -5.88
C VAL A 138 5.42 -9.78 -6.58
N VAL A 139 4.87 -10.99 -6.57
CA VAL A 139 5.56 -12.20 -7.04
C VAL A 139 5.53 -12.21 -8.56
N GLN A 140 6.70 -12.05 -9.17
CA GLN A 140 6.87 -12.01 -10.63
C GLN A 140 7.40 -13.34 -11.16
N GLU A 141 7.35 -13.51 -12.49
CA GLU A 141 7.75 -14.75 -13.17
C GLU A 141 9.15 -15.24 -12.82
N TYR A 142 10.12 -14.32 -12.68
CA TYR A 142 11.51 -14.66 -12.39
C TYR A 142 11.78 -15.05 -10.93
N TYR A 143 10.77 -14.99 -10.05
CA TYR A 143 10.96 -15.31 -8.64
C TYR A 143 11.26 -16.81 -8.47
N THR A 144 12.24 -17.10 -7.62
CA THR A 144 12.60 -18.48 -7.24
C THR A 144 12.44 -18.68 -5.74
N LYS A 145 12.36 -19.93 -5.27
CA LYS A 145 12.36 -20.23 -3.83
C LYS A 145 13.61 -19.66 -3.11
N ALA A 146 14.75 -19.60 -3.81
CA ALA A 146 15.98 -19.01 -3.29
C ALA A 146 15.83 -17.51 -3.06
N LEU A 147 15.24 -16.77 -4.01
CA LEU A 147 14.94 -15.35 -3.85
C LEU A 147 13.95 -15.09 -2.70
N ILE A 148 12.90 -15.90 -2.57
CA ILE A 148 11.96 -15.81 -1.42
C ILE A 148 12.71 -16.00 -0.10
N THR A 149 13.64 -16.95 -0.05
CA THR A 149 14.45 -17.23 1.14
C THR A 149 15.39 -16.06 1.45
N GLU A 150 16.01 -15.46 0.43
CA GLU A 150 16.84 -14.26 0.57
C GLU A 150 16.06 -13.09 1.15
N ILE A 151 14.88 -12.78 0.59
CA ILE A 151 13.99 -11.73 1.10
C ILE A 151 13.61 -11.98 2.56
N THR A 152 13.21 -13.21 2.87
CA THR A 152 12.80 -13.60 4.23
C THR A 152 13.95 -13.44 5.22
N ASN A 153 15.17 -13.86 4.84
CA ASN A 153 16.36 -13.71 5.67
C ASN A 153 16.71 -12.22 5.88
N ASN A 154 16.61 -11.39 4.85
CA ASN A 154 16.87 -9.95 4.97
C ASN A 154 15.88 -9.27 5.92
N VAL A 155 14.59 -9.64 5.88
CA VAL A 155 13.60 -9.12 6.84
C VAL A 155 13.89 -9.61 8.25
N ASN A 156 14.20 -10.90 8.45
CA ASN A 156 14.53 -11.44 9.76
C ASN A 156 15.78 -10.78 10.38
N ASN A 157 16.72 -10.35 9.53
CA ASN A 157 17.94 -9.66 9.92
C ASN A 157 17.79 -8.12 9.99
N SER A 158 16.57 -7.58 9.81
CA SER A 158 16.32 -6.13 9.75
C SER A 158 16.34 -5.40 11.10
N ASN A 159 16.83 -6.03 12.18
CA ASN A 159 16.80 -5.49 13.54
C ASN A 159 15.41 -4.96 13.97
N ASN A 160 14.33 -5.62 13.52
CA ASN A 160 12.93 -5.25 13.74
C ASN A 160 12.46 -3.93 13.09
N SER A 161 13.25 -3.32 12.20
CA SER A 161 12.79 -2.18 11.38
C SER A 161 11.65 -2.58 10.45
N ILE A 162 11.57 -3.86 10.09
CA ILE A 162 10.44 -4.47 9.38
C ILE A 162 9.95 -5.64 10.24
N ASN A 163 8.66 -5.63 10.58
CA ASN A 163 8.06 -6.62 11.47
C ASN A 163 6.91 -7.41 10.82
N GLU A 164 6.57 -7.10 9.58
CA GLU A 164 5.64 -7.86 8.76
C GLU A 164 6.23 -8.09 7.36
N LEU A 165 6.06 -9.28 6.80
CA LEU A 165 6.44 -9.61 5.43
C LEU A 165 5.22 -10.16 4.69
N SER A 166 4.99 -9.71 3.46
CA SER A 166 4.00 -10.31 2.60
C SER A 166 4.46 -10.45 1.15
N PHE A 167 3.97 -11.51 0.52
CA PHE A 167 4.08 -11.72 -0.91
C PHE A 167 2.69 -11.59 -1.52
N ARG A 168 2.56 -10.80 -2.57
CA ARG A 168 1.28 -10.54 -3.24
C ARG A 168 1.26 -11.18 -4.62
N GLN A 169 0.15 -11.83 -4.94
CA GLN A 169 -0.12 -12.38 -6.25
C GLN A 169 -0.12 -11.27 -7.30
N MET A 170 0.58 -11.48 -8.41
CA MET A 170 0.65 -10.53 -9.51
C MET A 170 -0.63 -10.62 -10.36
N ILE A 171 -1.01 -9.49 -10.95
CA ILE A 171 -1.99 -9.43 -12.04
C ILE A 171 -1.22 -9.16 -13.33
N ASP A 172 -1.51 -9.92 -14.38
CA ASP A 172 -0.92 -9.72 -15.70
C ASP A 172 -1.60 -8.56 -16.47
N PHE A 173 -1.21 -8.39 -17.73
CA PHE A 173 -1.75 -7.35 -18.62
C PHE A 173 -3.17 -7.65 -19.12
N ASP A 174 -3.66 -8.88 -18.93
CA ASP A 174 -5.02 -9.29 -19.27
C ASP A 174 -5.96 -9.17 -18.05
N GLY A 175 -5.50 -8.60 -16.94
CA GLY A 175 -6.26 -8.45 -15.70
C GLY A 175 -6.41 -9.76 -14.92
N LYS A 176 -5.59 -10.78 -15.22
CA LYS A 176 -5.68 -12.09 -14.58
C LYS A 176 -4.61 -12.26 -13.53
N ALA A 177 -5.00 -12.87 -12.41
CA ALA A 177 -4.05 -13.25 -11.37
C ALA A 177 -3.13 -14.37 -11.87
N THR A 178 -1.84 -14.26 -11.61
CA THR A 178 -0.83 -15.27 -11.96
C THR A 178 -0.56 -16.20 -10.78
N ASN A 179 -0.04 -17.41 -11.03
CA ASN A 179 0.22 -18.41 -9.99
C ASN A 179 1.72 -18.67 -9.74
N TYR A 180 2.57 -17.67 -9.94
CA TYR A 180 4.00 -17.79 -9.69
C TYR A 180 4.28 -18.16 -8.23
N LEU A 181 4.95 -19.31 -8.03
CA LEU A 181 5.25 -19.89 -6.70
C LEU A 181 4.03 -20.03 -5.76
N HIS A 182 2.81 -20.04 -6.31
CA HIS A 182 1.57 -19.99 -5.54
C HIS A 182 1.52 -21.03 -4.41
N ASP A 183 1.62 -22.31 -4.75
CA ASP A 183 1.49 -23.41 -3.78
C ASP A 183 2.57 -23.33 -2.69
N TYR A 184 3.80 -22.98 -3.09
CA TYR A 184 4.92 -22.82 -2.16
C TYR A 184 4.69 -21.67 -1.15
N LEU A 185 4.17 -20.54 -1.62
CA LEU A 185 3.88 -19.37 -0.79
C LEU A 185 2.67 -19.60 0.11
N LEU A 186 1.65 -20.30 -0.39
CA LEU A 186 0.45 -20.65 0.37
C LEU A 186 0.73 -21.69 1.46
N GLU A 187 1.50 -22.74 1.17
CA GLU A 187 1.90 -23.77 2.16
C GLU A 187 2.67 -23.19 3.36
N SER A 188 3.36 -22.07 3.14
CA SER A 188 4.16 -21.38 4.15
C SER A 188 3.49 -20.11 4.69
N HIS A 189 2.29 -19.77 4.22
CA HIS A 189 1.48 -18.64 4.70
C HIS A 189 1.26 -18.78 6.21
N MET A 190 1.69 -17.77 6.98
CA MET A 190 1.63 -17.73 8.45
C MET A 190 2.31 -18.90 9.19
N LYS A 191 2.95 -19.84 8.46
CA LYS A 191 3.64 -20.97 9.06
C LYS A 191 4.93 -20.46 9.71
N ASN A 192 5.01 -20.58 11.03
CA ASN A 192 6.15 -20.11 11.84
C ASN A 192 6.46 -18.61 11.66
N GLY A 193 5.46 -17.78 11.35
CA GLY A 193 5.63 -16.33 11.24
C GLY A 193 6.47 -15.86 10.04
N LYS A 194 6.64 -16.68 9.00
CA LYS A 194 7.53 -16.34 7.88
C LYS A 194 7.01 -15.19 6.99
N TRP A 195 5.76 -15.27 6.53
CA TRP A 195 5.11 -14.25 5.71
C TRP A 195 3.61 -14.46 5.61
N TYR A 196 2.91 -13.45 5.11
CA TYR A 196 1.55 -13.57 4.56
C TYR A 196 1.63 -13.67 3.04
N TYR A 197 0.97 -14.66 2.45
CA TYR A 197 0.67 -14.67 1.02
C TYR A 197 -0.72 -14.07 0.77
N ILE A 198 -0.81 -13.09 -0.11
CA ILE A 198 -2.02 -12.33 -0.42
C ILE A 198 -2.40 -12.62 -1.88
N GLU A 199 -3.45 -13.41 -2.06
CA GLU A 199 -4.08 -13.64 -3.37
C GLU A 199 -4.77 -12.36 -3.87
N GLN A 200 -5.04 -12.27 -5.17
CA GLN A 200 -5.74 -11.13 -5.72
C GLN A 200 -7.26 -11.24 -5.46
N ASN A 201 -7.84 -10.21 -4.83
CA ASN A 201 -9.27 -10.06 -4.61
C ASN A 201 -9.64 -8.59 -4.29
N ASP A 202 -10.94 -8.27 -4.30
CA ASP A 202 -11.48 -6.99 -3.88
C ASP A 202 -11.75 -6.95 -2.37
N TYR A 203 -10.68 -6.87 -1.59
CA TYR A 203 -10.75 -6.85 -0.12
C TYR A 203 -11.32 -5.55 0.45
N ASN A 204 -11.32 -4.46 -0.33
CA ASN A 204 -11.63 -3.11 0.12
C ASN A 204 -12.83 -2.52 -0.63
N ASP A 205 -13.44 -1.51 -0.02
CA ASP A 205 -14.17 -0.47 -0.75
C ASP A 205 -13.18 0.67 -1.05
N TYR A 206 -13.22 1.22 -2.26
CA TYR A 206 -12.21 2.15 -2.77
C TYR A 206 -12.79 3.55 -2.85
N PHE A 207 -12.32 4.48 -2.03
CA PHE A 207 -12.66 5.90 -2.19
C PHE A 207 -11.81 6.52 -3.28
N VAL A 208 -12.44 6.88 -4.39
CA VAL A 208 -11.80 7.43 -5.58
C VAL A 208 -12.32 8.84 -5.79
N HIS A 209 -11.47 9.84 -5.53
CA HIS A 209 -11.74 11.27 -5.66
C HIS A 209 -12.90 11.81 -4.81
N ASP A 210 -14.13 11.38 -5.06
CA ASP A 210 -15.37 11.84 -4.40
C ASP A 210 -16.44 10.75 -4.19
N HIS A 211 -16.21 9.50 -4.63
CA HIS A 211 -17.16 8.39 -4.57
C HIS A 211 -16.50 7.06 -4.17
N ILE A 212 -17.31 6.01 -4.00
CA ILE A 212 -16.86 4.65 -3.66
C ILE A 212 -16.99 3.74 -4.88
N GLU A 213 -15.90 3.04 -5.17
CA GLU A 213 -15.83 1.92 -6.10
C GLU A 213 -15.65 0.60 -5.34
N LYS A 214 -16.17 -0.50 -5.88
CA LYS A 214 -16.18 -1.81 -5.20
C LYS A 214 -15.32 -2.88 -5.87
N GLU A 215 -14.97 -2.65 -7.13
CA GLU A 215 -14.23 -3.57 -7.99
C GLU A 215 -12.99 -2.85 -8.52
N TYR A 216 -11.82 -3.24 -8.02
CA TYR A 216 -10.57 -2.52 -8.22
C TYR A 216 -10.15 -2.43 -9.70
N LEU A 217 -10.31 -3.53 -10.45
CA LEU A 217 -9.95 -3.57 -11.87
C LEU A 217 -10.94 -2.82 -12.78
N ASN A 218 -12.11 -2.48 -12.25
CA ASN A 218 -13.18 -1.85 -13.02
C ASN A 218 -13.34 -0.35 -12.69
N ILE A 219 -12.45 0.23 -11.89
CA ILE A 219 -12.42 1.67 -11.64
C ILE A 219 -12.16 2.41 -12.96
N LYS A 220 -13.00 3.41 -13.26
CA LYS A 220 -12.98 4.16 -14.53
C LYS A 220 -12.76 5.66 -14.33
#